data_AF-A0A930JI87-F1
#
_entry.id   AF-A0A930JI87-F1
#
_cell.length_a   1.000
_cell.length_b   1.000
_cell.length_c   1.000
_cell.angle_alpha   90.00
_cell.angle_beta   90.00
_cell.angle_gamma   90.00
#
_symmetry.space_group_name_H-M   'P 1'
#
loop_
_entity.id
_entity.type
_entity.pdbx_description
1 polymer ?
#
loop_
_entity_poly.entity_id
_entity_poly.type
_entity_poly.pdbx_seq_one_letter_code
_entity_poly.pdbx_strand_id
1 'polypeptide(L)' 'MNFKEYVNSLPNQRIELISELAKLCRVNESTVYRWLRGDFIPDALKRKVISDYLNISEKELWPDV' A
#
# COMPACT_ATOMS: atom_id res chain seq x y z
N MET A 1 -11.22 -1.06 -6.32
CA MET A 1 -10.10 -0.14 -6.63
C MET A 1 -8.86 -0.76 -6.04
N ASN A 2 -7.88 -1.13 -6.86
CA ASN A 2 -6.68 -1.80 -6.35
C ASN A 2 -5.76 -0.80 -5.61
N PHE A 3 -4.81 -1.33 -4.83
CA PHE A 3 -3.90 -0.52 -4.01
C PHE A 3 -3.18 0.59 -4.80
N LYS A 4 -2.73 0.28 -6.02
CA LYS A 4 -2.04 1.25 -6.89
C LYS A 4 -2.96 2.38 -7.34
N GLU A 5 -4.19 2.04 -7.76
CA GLU A 5 -5.20 3.02 -8.14
C GLU A 5 -5.50 3.96 -6.98
N TYR A 6 -5.71 3.42 -5.77
CA TYR A 6 -5.97 4.22 -4.57
C TYR A 6 -4.87 5.25 -4.35
N VAL A 7 -3.61 4.82 -4.30
CA VAL A 7 -2.48 5.73 -4.06
C VAL A 7 -2.33 6.78 -5.16
N ASN A 8 -2.63 6.43 -6.42
CA ASN A 8 -2.58 7.38 -7.53
C ASN A 8 -3.75 8.38 -7.54
N SER A 9 -4.86 8.06 -6.88
CA SER A 9 -6.01 8.98 -6.76
C SER A 9 -5.79 10.10 -5.75
N LEU A 10 -4.81 9.97 -4.85
CA LEU A 10 -4.54 10.94 -3.79
C LEU A 10 -3.83 12.20 -4.35
N PRO A 11 -4.45 13.38 -4.28
CA PRO A 11 -3.80 14.61 -4.70
C PRO A 11 -2.76 15.04 -3.64
N ASN A 12 -1.50 15.19 -4.04
CA ASN A 12 -0.39 15.70 -3.22
C ASN A 12 -0.05 14.93 -1.92
N GLN A 13 -0.78 13.88 -1.55
CA GLN A 13 -0.55 13.09 -0.33
C GLN A 13 0.25 11.80 -0.57
N ARG A 14 0.60 11.52 -1.83
CA ARG A 14 1.29 10.27 -2.21
C ARG A 14 2.62 10.07 -1.47
N ILE A 15 3.42 11.12 -1.31
CA ILE A 15 4.73 11.02 -0.65
C ILE A 15 4.56 10.75 0.84
N GLU A 16 3.64 11.46 1.49
CA GLU A 16 3.32 11.30 2.91
C GLU A 16 2.84 9.88 3.20
N LEU A 17 1.86 9.39 2.42
CA LEU A 17 1.34 8.05 2.56
C LEU A 17 2.44 6.98 2.38
N ILE A 18 3.32 7.13 1.40
CA ILE A 18 4.42 6.18 1.20
C ILE A 18 5.34 6.13 2.42
N SER A 19 5.69 7.28 2.99
CA SER A 19 6.50 7.37 4.22
C SER A 19 5.77 6.73 5.42
N GLU A 20 4.47 6.96 5.56
CA GLU A 20 3.67 6.36 6.64
C GLU A 20 3.58 4.84 6.51
N LEU A 21 3.30 4.33 5.31
CA LEU A 21 3.25 2.89 5.05
C LEU A 21 4.60 2.23 5.27
N ALA A 22 5.70 2.90 4.90
CA ALA A 22 7.06 2.42 5.16
C ALA A 22 7.31 2.26 6.66
N LYS A 23 6.92 3.25 7.48
CA LYS A 23 7.02 3.21 8.95
C LYS A 23 6.14 2.11 9.55
N LEU A 24 4.86 2.05 9.17
CA LEU A 24 3.89 1.06 9.68
C LEU A 24 4.32 -0.37 9.37
N CYS A 25 4.80 -0.61 8.15
CA CYS A 25 5.23 -1.94 7.71
C CYS A 25 6.68 -2.27 8.06
N ARG A 26 7.42 -1.34 8.68
CA ARG A 26 8.85 -1.47 9.02
C ARG A 26 9.71 -1.86 7.82
N VAL A 27 9.49 -1.17 6.70
CA VAL A 27 10.24 -1.36 5.44
C VAL A 27 10.80 -0.02 4.96
N ASN A 28 11.67 -0.08 3.96
CA ASN A 28 12.11 1.12 3.26
C ASN A 28 11.01 1.65 2.33
N GLU A 29 10.97 2.96 2.09
CA GLU A 29 10.05 3.57 1.12
C GLU A 29 10.20 2.96 -0.28
N SER A 30 11.42 2.57 -0.66
CA SER A 30 11.69 1.88 -1.93
C SER A 30 10.89 0.58 -2.06
N THR A 31 10.66 -0.15 -0.98
CA THR A 31 9.80 -1.34 -0.95
C THR A 31 8.35 -0.98 -1.27
N VAL A 32 7.83 0.10 -0.69
CA VAL A 32 6.47 0.59 -0.96
C VAL A 32 6.33 1.03 -2.42
N TYR A 33 7.34 1.71 -2.97
CA TYR A 33 7.37 2.03 -4.41
C TYR A 33 7.35 0.79 -5.30
N ARG A 34 8.04 -0.30 -4.91
CA ARG A 34 8.02 -1.57 -5.65
C ARG A 34 6.63 -2.22 -5.63
N TRP A 35 5.90 -2.15 -4.51
CA TRP A 35 4.49 -2.58 -4.45
C TRP A 35 3.61 -1.78 -5.42
N LEU A 36 3.78 -0.46 -5.48
CA LEU A 36 3.02 0.41 -6.38
C LEU A 36 3.37 0.22 -7.86
N ARG A 37 4.60 -0.22 -8.16
CA ARG A 37 5.03 -0.59 -9.51
C ARG A 37 4.49 -1.96 -9.93
N GLY A 38 4.21 -2.84 -8.96
CA GLY A 38 3.77 -4.21 -9.19
C GLY A 38 4.92 -5.22 -9.27
N ASP A 39 6.14 -4.85 -8.82
CA ASP A 39 7.29 -5.75 -8.84
C ASP A 39 7.04 -7.01 -7.97
N PHE A 40 6.33 -6.83 -6.85
CA PHE A 40 5.82 -7.89 -6.00
C PHE A 40 4.73 -7.35 -5.07
N ILE A 41 4.00 -8.27 -4.43
CA ILE A 41 2.89 -7.96 -3.53
C ILE A 41 3.39 -8.00 -2.08
N PRO A 42 2.98 -7.06 -1.20
CA PRO A 42 3.26 -7.15 0.23
C PRO A 42 2.74 -8.48 0.82
N ASP A 43 3.45 -9.04 1.81
CA ASP A 43 3.00 -10.25 2.51
C ASP A 43 1.72 -10.01 3.33
N ALA A 44 1.09 -11.10 3.79
CA ALA A 44 -0.21 -11.07 4.46
C ALA A 44 -0.26 -10.14 5.68
N LEU A 45 0.80 -10.09 6.50
CA LEU A 45 0.82 -9.21 7.67
C LEU A 45 0.84 -7.73 7.24
N LYS A 46 1.64 -7.40 6.22
CA LYS A 46 1.70 -6.03 5.69
C LYS A 46 0.40 -5.63 5.01
N ARG A 47 -0.24 -6.53 4.26
CA ARG A 47 -1.56 -6.27 3.66
C ARG A 47 -2.60 -5.94 4.71
N LYS A 48 -2.65 -6.71 5.80
CA LYS A 48 -3.55 -6.45 6.93
C LYS A 48 -3.30 -5.09 7.59
N VAL A 49 -2.03 -4.75 7.84
CA VAL A 49 -1.66 -3.44 8.39
C VAL A 49 -2.10 -2.30 7.47
N ILE A 50 -1.86 -2.43 6.16
CA ILE A 50 -2.25 -1.41 5.18
C ILE A 50 -3.77 -1.31 5.06
N SER A 51 -4.50 -2.43 5.03
CA SER A 51 -5.97 -2.42 4.95
C SER A 51 -6.60 -1.73 6.16
N ASP A 52 -6.07 -2.02 7.35
CA ASP A 52 -6.57 -1.44 8.59
C ASP A 52 -6.26 0.06 8.67
N TYR A 53 -5.07 0.47 8.20
CA TYR A 53 -4.68 1.88 8.15
C TYR A 53 -5.53 2.69 7.17
N LEU A 54 -5.76 2.15 5.97
CA LEU A 54 -6.52 2.84 4.92
C LEU A 54 -8.04 2.74 5.12
N ASN A 55 -8.51 1.89 6.03
CA ASN A 55 -9.91 1.53 6.21
C ASN A 55 -10.56 1.03 4.89
N ILE A 56 -9.80 0.23 4.13
CA ILE A 56 -10.22 -0.41 2.87
C ILE A 56 -9.93 -1.90 2.99
N SER A 57 -10.87 -2.76 2.58
CA SER A 57 -10.69 -4.21 2.72
C SER A 57 -9.49 -4.74 1.91
N GLU A 58 -8.82 -5.78 2.43
CA GLU A 58 -7.71 -6.43 1.70
C GLU A 58 -8.15 -6.91 0.31
N LYS A 59 -9.38 -7.41 0.19
CA LYS A 59 -9.96 -7.89 -1.08
C LYS A 59 -10.13 -6.78 -2.12
N GLU A 60 -10.39 -5.56 -1.69
CA GLU A 60 -10.46 -4.42 -2.61
C GLU A 60 -9.07 -3.99 -3.06
N LEU A 61 -8.11 -3.91 -2.13
CA LEU A 61 -6.74 -3.49 -2.41
C LEU A 61 -5.96 -4.51 -3.25
N TRP A 62 -6.21 -5.80 -3.02
CA TRP A 62 -5.57 -6.95 -3.68
C TRP A 62 -6.60 -8.03 -4.03
N PRO A 63 -7.37 -7.88 -5.13
CA PRO A 63 -8.44 -8.80 -5.50
C PRO A 63 -7.96 -10.19 -5.97
N ASP A 64 -6.71 -10.28 -6.43
CA ASP A 64 -6.13 -11.48 -7.05
C ASP A 64 -5.19 -12.27 -6.11
N VAL A 65 -5.24 -11.98 -4.81
CA VAL A 65 -4.38 -12.57 -3.77
C VAL A 65 -5.23 -13.35 -2.79
#